data_AF-A0A526YK66-F1
#
_entry.id   AF-A0A526YK66-F1
#
_cell.length_a   1.000
_cell.length_b   1.000
_cell.length_c   1.000
_cell.angle_alpha   90.00
_cell.angle_beta   90.00
_cell.angle_gamma   90.00
#
_symmetry.space_group_name_H-M   'P 1'
#
loop_
_entity.id
_entity.type
_entity.pdbx_description
1 polymer ?
#
loop_
_entity_poly.entity_id
_entity_poly.type
_entity_poly.pdbx_seq_one_letter_code
_entity_poly.pdbx_strand_id
1 'polypeptide(L)'
;AGMTVAVALSSMVVAAVGVISFVALAAPALVRLAGARTLRQRMIWAPLAGAMLLWLTDRLVQVLPFTSEIPAGVATAFLGAPLLFLLLPKLRTSPDRDGTMLASVRRRSGWAYLLLGLIAMALLLCAALVVGRGATGWHVASAAELADLLPLRAPRIAVAVCAGMMLGVVGTLMQRMTGNPMAAPEVLGISGGASLGILLLFVATSDVNRPAMIAAGLVGALVSLAMVSPTGRRQPIAPDRLLLSGVAVATMASAFSAVMLASGDPRLDTLIGWLSGST
;
A
#
# COMPACT_ATOMS: atom_id res chain seq x y z
N ALA A 1 5.86 -9.92 -18.25
CA ALA A 1 5.87 -8.44 -18.35
C ALA A 1 5.07 -7.76 -17.23
N GLY A 2 3.77 -8.00 -17.07
CA GLY A 2 3.01 -7.26 -16.05
C GLY A 2 3.35 -7.62 -14.60
N MET A 3 3.70 -8.88 -14.31
CA MET A 3 4.07 -9.31 -12.95
C MET A 3 5.39 -8.69 -12.50
N THR A 4 6.38 -8.61 -13.40
CA THR A 4 7.66 -7.96 -13.12
C THR A 4 7.49 -6.46 -12.86
N VAL A 5 6.58 -5.79 -13.59
CA VAL A 5 6.25 -4.38 -13.33
C VAL A 5 5.53 -4.20 -12.00
N ALA A 6 4.53 -5.03 -11.70
CA ALA A 6 3.82 -4.98 -10.42
C ALA A 6 4.77 -5.20 -9.25
N VAL A 7 5.73 -6.12 -9.39
CA VAL A 7 6.71 -6.38 -8.35
C VAL A 7 7.73 -5.25 -8.23
N ALA A 8 8.26 -4.74 -9.34
CA ALA A 8 9.19 -3.61 -9.29
C ALA A 8 8.55 -2.37 -8.64
N LEU A 9 7.29 -2.07 -8.99
CA LEU A 9 6.54 -1.00 -8.34
C LEU A 9 6.28 -1.30 -6.86
N SER A 10 5.91 -2.54 -6.53
CA SER A 10 5.69 -2.94 -5.14
C SER A 10 6.97 -2.85 -4.30
N SER A 11 8.11 -3.29 -4.83
CA SER A 11 9.39 -3.26 -4.14
C SER A 11 9.88 -1.83 -3.98
N MET A 12 9.69 -0.96 -4.99
CA MET A 12 9.98 0.47 -4.88
C MET A 12 9.12 1.15 -3.81
N VAL A 13 7.81 0.87 -3.75
CA VAL A 13 6.94 1.45 -2.72
C VAL A 13 7.33 0.96 -1.34
N VAL A 14 7.50 -0.36 -1.18
CA VAL A 14 7.89 -0.95 0.12
C VAL A 14 9.25 -0.41 0.55
N ALA A 15 10.21 -0.27 -0.36
CA ALA A 15 11.51 0.31 -0.04
C ALA A 15 11.42 1.79 0.36
N ALA A 16 10.54 2.58 -0.28
CA ALA A 16 10.44 4.02 -0.06
C ALA A 16 9.61 4.39 1.19
N VAL A 17 8.50 3.68 1.44
CA VAL A 17 7.47 4.06 2.42
C VAL A 17 7.21 2.97 3.46
N GLY A 18 7.86 1.80 3.34
CA GLY A 18 7.65 0.66 4.22
C GLY A 18 6.42 -0.16 3.87
N VAL A 19 6.04 -1.08 4.77
CA VAL A 19 5.01 -2.09 4.50
C VAL A 19 3.61 -1.49 4.66
N ILE A 20 3.08 -0.89 3.59
CA ILE A 20 1.71 -0.31 3.56
C ILE A 20 0.83 -1.12 2.61
N SER A 21 0.36 -2.21 3.18
CA SER A 21 -0.16 -3.35 2.47
C SER A 21 -1.63 -3.25 2.08
N PHE A 22 -2.40 -2.67 2.99
CA PHE A 22 -3.83 -2.59 2.89
C PHE A 22 -4.31 -1.79 1.66
N VAL A 23 -3.57 -0.74 1.29
CA VAL A 23 -3.95 0.18 0.21
C VAL A 23 -3.98 -0.56 -1.14
N ALA A 24 -3.03 -1.47 -1.38
CA ALA A 24 -2.98 -2.27 -2.59
C ALA A 24 -4.18 -3.23 -2.73
N LEU A 25 -4.76 -3.68 -1.61
CA LEU A 25 -5.97 -4.50 -1.60
C LEU A 25 -7.25 -3.64 -1.76
N ALA A 26 -7.33 -2.57 -0.97
CA ALA A 26 -8.56 -1.80 -0.79
C ALA A 26 -8.88 -0.87 -1.95
N ALA A 27 -7.87 -0.19 -2.51
CA ALA A 27 -8.07 0.76 -3.60
C ALA A 27 -8.77 0.15 -4.83
N PRO A 28 -8.29 -0.97 -5.41
CA PRO A 28 -8.98 -1.62 -6.52
C PRO A 28 -10.35 -2.20 -6.14
N ALA A 29 -10.54 -2.64 -4.88
CA ALA A 29 -11.83 -3.14 -4.39
C ALA A 29 -12.88 -2.02 -4.31
N LEU A 30 -12.52 -0.86 -3.73
CA LEU A 30 -13.37 0.33 -3.68
C LEU A 30 -13.79 0.80 -5.07
N VAL A 31 -12.84 0.81 -6.00
CA VAL A 31 -13.05 1.19 -7.39
C VAL A 31 -13.97 0.23 -8.14
N ARG A 32 -13.86 -1.08 -7.87
CA ARG A 32 -14.76 -2.09 -8.40
C ARG A 32 -16.20 -1.87 -7.90
N LEU A 33 -16.37 -1.54 -6.61
CA LEU A 33 -17.66 -1.25 -6.00
C LEU A 33 -18.27 0.06 -6.52
N ALA A 34 -17.43 1.06 -6.80
CA ALA A 34 -17.84 2.31 -7.45
C ALA A 34 -18.27 2.13 -8.92
N GLY A 35 -18.14 0.93 -9.49
CA GLY A 35 -18.63 0.59 -10.82
C GLY A 35 -17.57 0.49 -11.90
N ALA A 36 -16.27 0.53 -11.57
CA ALA A 36 -15.20 0.30 -12.54
C ALA A 36 -15.13 -1.19 -12.93
N ARG A 37 -15.68 -1.50 -14.11
CA ARG A 37 -15.79 -2.88 -14.61
C ARG A 37 -14.72 -3.24 -15.63
N THR A 38 -14.08 -2.27 -16.29
CA THR A 38 -12.99 -2.55 -17.26
C THR A 38 -11.61 -2.40 -16.62
N LEU A 39 -10.62 -3.12 -17.16
CA LEU A 39 -9.22 -2.96 -16.74
C LEU A 39 -8.75 -1.51 -16.87
N ARG A 40 -9.03 -0.88 -18.02
CA ARG A 40 -8.59 0.48 -18.30
C ARG A 40 -9.13 1.46 -17.25
N GLN A 41 -10.37 1.27 -16.82
CA GLN A 41 -10.93 2.03 -15.70
C GLN A 41 -10.14 1.72 -14.43
N ARG A 42 -9.97 0.45 -14.06
CA ARG A 42 -9.26 0.08 -12.82
C ARG A 42 -7.84 0.64 -12.76
N MET A 43 -7.08 0.60 -13.85
CA MET A 43 -5.72 1.14 -13.93
C MET A 43 -5.65 2.66 -13.79
N ILE A 44 -6.75 3.39 -13.95
CA ILE A 44 -6.82 4.84 -13.71
C ILE A 44 -7.36 5.13 -12.31
N TRP A 45 -8.40 4.40 -11.89
CA TRP A 45 -9.13 4.69 -10.66
C TRP A 45 -8.51 4.11 -9.41
N ALA A 46 -7.91 2.92 -9.49
CA ALA A 46 -7.28 2.33 -8.32
C ALA A 46 -6.05 3.14 -7.86
N PRO A 47 -5.20 3.67 -8.75
CA PRO A 47 -4.13 4.58 -8.33
C PRO A 47 -4.66 5.81 -7.59
N LEU A 48 -5.71 6.45 -8.12
CA LEU A 48 -6.33 7.60 -7.47
C LEU A 48 -6.94 7.21 -6.12
N ALA A 49 -7.71 6.13 -6.06
CA ALA A 49 -8.27 5.66 -4.78
C ALA A 49 -7.17 5.31 -3.76
N GLY A 50 -6.05 4.75 -4.22
CA GLY A 50 -4.91 4.44 -3.36
C GLY A 50 -4.20 5.69 -2.84
N ALA A 51 -3.99 6.69 -3.71
CA ALA A 51 -3.46 8.00 -3.31
C ALA A 51 -4.34 8.67 -2.27
N MET A 52 -5.66 8.69 -2.50
CA MET A 52 -6.64 9.26 -1.58
C MET A 52 -6.61 8.56 -0.22
N LEU A 53 -6.60 7.22 -0.23
CA LEU A 53 -6.63 6.43 0.99
C LEU A 53 -5.36 6.63 1.82
N LEU A 54 -4.19 6.61 1.17
CA LEU A 54 -2.91 6.76 1.86
C LEU A 54 -2.74 8.17 2.41
N TRP A 55 -3.06 9.18 1.61
CA TRP A 55 -3.04 10.57 2.05
C TRP A 55 -4.01 10.84 3.20
N LEU A 56 -5.24 10.33 3.14
CA LEU A 56 -6.24 10.52 4.20
C LEU A 56 -5.80 9.85 5.50
N THR A 57 -5.11 8.72 5.38
CA THR A 57 -4.53 8.05 6.53
C THR A 57 -3.39 8.85 7.15
N ASP A 58 -2.45 9.36 6.34
CA ASP A 58 -1.37 10.22 6.83
C ASP A 58 -1.92 11.47 7.52
N ARG A 59 -3.00 12.05 7.00
CA ARG A 59 -3.70 13.17 7.64
C ARG A 59 -4.39 12.79 8.95
N LEU A 60 -5.03 11.63 9.03
CA LEU A 60 -5.64 11.17 10.28
C LEU A 60 -4.59 10.92 11.37
N VAL A 61 -3.43 10.38 11.01
CA VAL A 61 -2.31 10.18 11.95
C VAL A 61 -1.86 11.50 12.57
N GLN A 62 -1.65 12.53 11.74
CA GLN A 62 -1.19 13.85 12.20
C GLN A 62 -2.19 14.57 13.09
N VAL A 63 -3.46 14.16 13.06
CA VAL A 63 -4.53 14.76 13.86
C VAL A 63 -4.56 14.14 15.25
N LEU A 64 -4.08 12.91 15.43
CA LEU A 64 -4.14 12.25 16.73
C LEU A 64 -3.14 12.86 17.71
N PRO A 65 -3.51 13.05 18.99
CA PRO A 65 -2.70 13.74 20.00
C PRO A 65 -1.53 12.88 20.56
N PHE A 66 -1.09 11.85 19.83
CA PHE A 66 -0.05 10.94 20.33
C PHE A 66 1.36 11.52 20.09
N THR A 67 2.18 11.52 21.14
CA THR A 67 3.55 12.07 21.15
C THR A 67 4.58 11.18 20.43
N SER A 68 4.20 9.96 20.06
CA SER A 68 5.04 9.00 19.34
C SER A 68 4.56 8.94 17.89
N GLU A 69 5.48 9.08 16.93
CA GLU A 69 5.19 8.99 15.49
C GLU A 69 4.48 7.66 15.18
N ILE A 70 3.14 7.67 15.13
CA ILE A 70 2.40 6.46 14.76
C ILE A 70 2.73 6.18 13.31
N PRO A 71 3.23 4.97 13.01
CA PRO A 71 3.54 4.61 11.64
C PRO A 71 2.28 4.57 10.79
N ALA A 72 2.36 5.14 9.59
CA ALA A 72 1.26 5.22 8.63
C ALA A 72 0.70 3.85 8.26
N GLY A 73 1.52 2.78 8.26
CA GLY A 73 1.07 1.41 8.03
C GLY A 73 0.17 0.86 9.14
N VAL A 74 0.43 1.20 10.41
CA VAL A 74 -0.43 0.81 11.55
C VAL A 74 -1.77 1.54 11.47
N ALA A 75 -1.73 2.84 11.16
CA ALA A 75 -2.95 3.63 11.00
C ALA A 75 -3.79 3.20 9.80
N THR A 76 -3.14 2.86 8.67
CA THR A 76 -3.84 2.34 7.47
C THR A 76 -4.45 0.98 7.73
N ALA A 77 -3.78 0.10 8.48
CA ALA A 77 -4.35 -1.18 8.91
C ALA A 77 -5.57 -0.97 9.83
N PHE A 78 -5.51 0.00 10.75
CA PHE A 78 -6.62 0.29 11.66
C PHE A 78 -7.86 0.85 10.96
N LEU A 79 -7.68 1.72 9.97
CA LEU A 79 -8.77 2.21 9.11
C LEU A 79 -9.23 1.14 8.11
N GLY A 80 -8.29 0.34 7.64
CA GLY A 80 -8.50 -0.59 6.57
C GLY A 80 -9.24 -1.86 6.96
N ALA A 81 -8.91 -2.45 8.11
CA ALA A 81 -9.55 -3.67 8.58
C ALA A 81 -11.08 -3.51 8.72
N PRO A 82 -11.64 -2.44 9.34
CA PRO A 82 -13.08 -2.19 9.36
C PRO A 82 -13.66 -2.01 7.97
N LEU A 83 -12.97 -1.28 7.08
CA LEU A 83 -13.44 -1.05 5.72
C LEU A 83 -13.53 -2.36 4.92
N LEU A 84 -12.51 -3.22 4.99
CA LEU A 84 -12.56 -4.53 4.34
C LEU A 84 -13.63 -5.42 4.96
N PHE A 85 -13.78 -5.41 6.28
CA PHE A 85 -14.81 -6.17 6.98
C PHE A 85 -16.23 -5.77 6.53
N LEU A 86 -16.46 -4.46 6.33
CA LEU A 86 -17.71 -3.93 5.77
C LEU A 86 -17.90 -4.25 4.29
N LEU A 87 -16.80 -4.51 3.56
CA LEU A 87 -16.82 -4.82 2.13
C LEU A 87 -16.88 -6.32 1.83
N LEU A 88 -16.48 -7.19 2.76
CA LEU A 88 -16.55 -8.66 2.66
C LEU A 88 -17.92 -9.17 2.19
N PRO A 89 -19.08 -8.68 2.70
CA PRO A 89 -20.39 -9.13 2.25
C PRO A 89 -20.67 -8.81 0.77
N LYS A 90 -20.09 -7.72 0.25
CA LYS A 90 -20.30 -7.21 -1.12
C LYS A 90 -19.30 -7.78 -2.13
N LEU A 91 -18.25 -8.44 -1.65
CA LEU A 91 -17.19 -9.08 -2.45
C LEU A 91 -17.42 -10.57 -2.67
N ARG A 92 -18.49 -11.16 -2.10
CA ARG A 92 -18.92 -12.53 -2.40
C ARG A 92 -19.10 -12.69 -3.92
N THR A 93 -18.10 -13.30 -4.55
CA THR A 93 -18.24 -13.99 -5.82
C THR A 93 -19.21 -15.12 -5.55
N SER A 94 -20.45 -14.99 -6.02
CA SER A 94 -21.24 -16.18 -6.32
C SER A 94 -20.34 -17.10 -7.15
N PRO A 95 -20.21 -18.39 -6.80
CA PRO A 95 -19.60 -19.35 -7.69
C PRO A 95 -20.40 -19.27 -8.98
N ASP A 96 -19.74 -18.92 -10.09
CA ASP A 96 -20.36 -18.90 -11.40
C ASP A 96 -20.61 -20.35 -11.82
N ARG A 97 -21.65 -20.94 -11.24
CA ARG A 97 -22.37 -22.11 -11.74
C ARG A 97 -23.64 -21.53 -12.34
N ASP A 98 -23.54 -21.11 -13.59
CA ASP A 98 -24.41 -21.59 -14.65
C ASP A 98 -24.24 -20.69 -15.87
N GLY A 99 -23.65 -21.28 -16.91
CA GLY A 99 -23.69 -20.73 -18.25
C GLY A 99 -25.14 -20.69 -18.71
N THR A 100 -25.79 -19.54 -18.56
CA THR A 100 -26.82 -18.99 -19.43
C THR A 100 -27.40 -17.76 -18.71
N MET A 101 -27.14 -16.58 -19.26
CA MET A 101 -28.19 -15.68 -19.73
C MET A 101 -27.60 -14.29 -19.98
N LEU A 102 -27.93 -13.81 -21.17
CA LEU A 102 -27.73 -12.49 -21.73
C LEU A 102 -28.24 -11.41 -20.75
N ALA A 103 -27.43 -11.02 -19.76
CA ALA A 103 -27.74 -9.88 -18.92
C ALA A 103 -27.43 -8.59 -19.68
N SER A 104 -28.48 -7.88 -20.07
CA SER A 104 -28.44 -6.56 -20.68
C SER A 104 -27.48 -5.62 -19.93
N VAL A 105 -26.31 -5.38 -20.53
CA VAL A 105 -25.27 -4.53 -19.94
C VAL A 105 -25.72 -3.08 -20.06
N ARG A 106 -26.41 -2.57 -19.04
CA ARG A 106 -26.72 -1.14 -18.93
C ARG A 106 -25.41 -0.38 -18.76
N ARG A 107 -24.93 0.25 -19.85
CA ARG A 107 -23.77 1.16 -19.91
C ARG A 107 -24.03 2.39 -19.03
N ARG A 108 -23.91 2.27 -17.72
CA ARG A 108 -23.90 3.45 -16.83
C ARG A 108 -22.57 4.16 -17.04
N SER A 109 -22.62 5.40 -17.50
CA SER A 109 -21.44 6.11 -17.99
C SER A 109 -20.54 6.50 -16.81
N GLY A 110 -19.49 5.70 -16.59
CA GLY A 110 -18.59 5.83 -15.44
C GLY A 110 -17.97 7.20 -15.26
N TRP A 111 -17.84 8.02 -16.34
CA TRP A 111 -17.20 9.34 -16.35
C TRP A 111 -17.74 10.34 -15.31
N ALA A 112 -19.01 10.25 -14.92
CA ALA A 112 -19.55 11.13 -13.87
C ALA A 112 -18.96 10.81 -12.49
N TYR A 113 -18.83 9.52 -12.15
CA TYR A 113 -18.13 9.09 -10.93
C TYR A 113 -16.63 9.37 -11.00
N LEU A 114 -16.08 9.44 -12.22
CA LEU A 114 -14.68 9.80 -12.47
C LEU A 114 -14.40 11.26 -12.12
N LEU A 115 -15.20 12.17 -12.67
CA LEU A 115 -15.10 13.60 -12.36
C LEU A 115 -15.39 13.84 -10.88
N LEU A 116 -16.40 13.17 -10.31
CA LEU A 116 -16.71 13.28 -8.89
C LEU A 116 -15.51 12.86 -8.01
N GLY A 117 -14.85 11.75 -8.34
CA GLY A 117 -13.67 11.27 -7.61
C GLY A 117 -12.47 12.20 -7.73
N LEU A 118 -12.22 12.77 -8.92
CA LEU A 118 -11.12 13.72 -9.16
C LEU A 118 -11.37 15.06 -8.46
N ILE A 119 -12.61 15.54 -8.47
CA ILE A 119 -13.04 16.74 -7.75
C ILE A 119 -12.95 16.51 -6.24
N ALA A 120 -13.43 15.38 -5.73
CA ALA A 120 -13.30 15.03 -4.32
C ALA A 120 -11.83 14.95 -3.88
N MET A 121 -10.96 14.36 -4.71
CA MET A 121 -9.52 14.33 -4.47
C MET A 121 -8.92 15.75 -4.40
N ALA A 122 -9.21 16.60 -5.39
CA ALA A 122 -8.69 17.96 -5.42
C ALA A 122 -9.16 18.79 -4.22
N LEU A 123 -10.45 18.67 -3.87
CA LEU A 123 -11.04 19.35 -2.71
C LEU A 123 -10.40 18.89 -1.40
N LEU A 124 -10.18 17.59 -1.23
CA LEU A 124 -9.54 17.05 -0.03
C LEU A 124 -8.07 17.48 0.06
N LEU A 125 -7.30 17.40 -1.03
CA LEU A 125 -5.92 17.88 -1.09
C LEU A 125 -5.82 19.36 -0.67
N CYS A 126 -6.68 20.22 -1.23
CA CYS A 126 -6.77 21.62 -0.83
C CYS A 126 -7.16 21.77 0.65
N ALA A 127 -8.17 21.03 1.12
CA ALA A 127 -8.62 21.09 2.50
C ALA A 127 -7.51 20.76 3.49
N ALA A 128 -6.66 19.75 3.24
CA ALA A 128 -5.62 19.44 4.22
C ALA A 128 -4.38 20.35 4.11
N LEU A 129 -4.10 20.96 2.96
CA LEU A 129 -3.09 22.02 2.92
C LEU A 129 -3.48 23.16 3.86
N VAL A 130 -4.77 23.49 3.87
CA VAL A 130 -5.33 24.64 4.58
C VAL A 130 -5.71 24.32 6.02
N VAL A 131 -6.18 23.12 6.35
CA VAL A 131 -6.59 22.75 7.71
C VAL A 131 -5.41 22.19 8.51
N GLY A 132 -5.20 22.71 9.72
CA GLY A 132 -4.16 22.27 10.64
C GLY A 132 -4.62 22.28 12.10
N ARG A 133 -3.93 21.52 12.95
CA ARG A 133 -4.04 21.66 14.41
C ARG A 133 -2.92 22.57 14.91
N GLY A 134 -3.31 23.66 15.58
CA GLY A 134 -2.41 24.57 16.27
C GLY A 134 -2.58 24.43 17.79
N ALA A 135 -1.85 25.24 18.56
CA ALA A 135 -1.86 25.19 20.02
C ALA A 135 -3.26 25.42 20.64
N THR A 136 -4.14 26.14 19.95
CA THR A 136 -5.50 26.48 20.39
C THR A 136 -6.59 25.57 19.81
N GLY A 137 -6.21 24.55 19.03
CA GLY A 137 -7.13 23.61 18.39
C GLY A 137 -7.09 23.64 16.87
N TRP A 138 -8.21 23.27 16.24
CA TRP A 138 -8.33 23.24 14.79
C TRP A 138 -8.45 24.65 14.24
N HIS A 139 -7.58 25.00 13.29
CA HIS A 139 -7.66 26.26 12.59
C HIS A 139 -7.41 26.06 11.10
N VAL A 140 -7.96 26.99 10.33
CA VAL A 140 -7.64 27.16 8.93
C VAL A 140 -6.38 28.03 8.87
N ALA A 141 -5.30 27.47 8.36
CA ALA A 141 -4.01 28.13 8.21
C ALA A 141 -4.17 29.38 7.35
N SER A 142 -3.66 30.49 7.86
CA SER A 142 -3.54 31.73 7.09
C SER A 142 -2.55 31.58 5.94
N ALA A 143 -2.58 32.49 4.96
CA ALA A 143 -1.66 32.44 3.82
C ALA A 143 -0.17 32.51 4.23
N ALA A 144 0.13 33.18 5.34
CA ALA A 144 1.48 33.27 5.90
C ALA A 144 1.91 31.94 6.56
N GLU A 145 1.07 31.35 7.41
CA GLU A 145 1.35 30.04 8.04
C GLU A 145 1.44 28.93 6.98
N LEU A 146 0.64 29.02 5.92
CA LEU A 146 0.70 28.07 4.81
C LEU A 146 2.05 28.10 4.10
N ALA A 147 2.66 29.27 3.93
CA ALA A 147 3.97 29.42 3.30
C ALA A 147 5.08 28.77 4.15
N ASP A 148 4.98 28.86 5.48
CA ASP A 148 5.93 28.25 6.41
C ASP A 148 5.74 26.73 6.55
N LEU A 149 4.49 26.25 6.45
CA LEU A 149 4.15 24.83 6.55
C LEU A 149 4.32 24.07 5.23
N LEU A 150 4.30 24.76 4.08
CA LEU A 150 4.40 24.14 2.76
C LEU A 150 5.67 23.28 2.57
N PRO A 151 6.87 23.74 2.95
CA PRO A 151 8.11 22.98 2.80
C PRO A 151 8.10 21.65 3.57
N LEU A 152 7.38 21.59 4.68
CA LEU A 152 7.25 20.39 5.52
C LEU A 152 6.13 19.47 5.03
N ARG A 153 5.00 20.03 4.57
CA ARG A 153 3.80 19.26 4.16
C ARG A 153 3.86 18.78 2.72
N ALA A 154 4.40 19.58 1.80
CA ALA A 154 4.43 19.26 0.37
C ALA A 154 5.18 17.96 0.03
N PRO A 155 6.42 17.71 0.52
CA PRO A 155 7.14 16.47 0.18
C PRO A 155 6.41 15.24 0.71
N ARG A 156 5.84 15.32 1.92
CA ARG A 156 5.08 14.22 2.54
C ARG A 156 3.81 13.88 1.78
N ILE A 157 3.03 14.90 1.39
CA ILE A 157 1.84 14.72 0.54
C ILE A 157 2.23 14.10 -0.80
N ALA A 158 3.33 14.54 -1.40
CA ALA A 158 3.81 13.98 -2.66
C ALA A 158 4.18 12.49 -2.52
N VAL A 159 4.88 12.10 -1.44
CA VAL A 159 5.22 10.70 -1.16
C VAL A 159 3.96 9.86 -0.95
N ALA A 160 3.01 10.32 -0.13
CA ALA A 160 1.75 9.61 0.12
C ALA A 160 0.91 9.42 -1.15
N VAL A 161 0.82 10.46 -1.99
CA VAL A 161 0.09 10.41 -3.27
C VAL A 161 0.78 9.45 -4.25
N CYS A 162 2.09 9.57 -4.43
CA CYS A 162 2.86 8.69 -5.32
C CYS A 162 2.81 7.22 -4.90
N ALA A 163 3.04 6.95 -3.61
CA ALA A 163 3.00 5.60 -3.07
C ALA A 163 1.59 4.99 -3.17
N GLY A 164 0.55 5.76 -2.85
CA GLY A 164 -0.82 5.31 -2.99
C GLY A 164 -1.21 5.02 -4.44
N MET A 165 -0.75 5.84 -5.40
CA MET A 165 -0.92 5.57 -6.83
C MET A 165 -0.27 4.26 -7.24
N MET A 166 1.00 4.08 -6.88
CA MET A 166 1.74 2.85 -7.20
C MET A 166 1.08 1.62 -6.59
N LEU A 167 0.65 1.66 -5.32
CA LEU A 167 -0.06 0.56 -4.65
C LEU A 167 -1.39 0.25 -5.35
N GLY A 168 -2.12 1.27 -5.79
CA GLY A 168 -3.32 1.10 -6.58
C GLY A 168 -3.06 0.39 -7.92
N VAL A 169 -1.98 0.73 -8.63
CA VAL A 169 -1.55 0.01 -9.85
C VAL A 169 -1.22 -1.44 -9.51
N VAL A 170 -0.35 -1.67 -8.53
CA VAL A 170 0.11 -3.00 -8.11
C VAL A 170 -1.07 -3.89 -7.74
N GLY A 171 -2.01 -3.37 -6.94
CA GLY A 171 -3.24 -4.04 -6.56
C GLY A 171 -4.08 -4.47 -7.76
N THR A 172 -4.31 -3.58 -8.72
CA THR A 172 -5.07 -3.93 -9.93
C THR A 172 -4.39 -4.98 -10.79
N LEU A 173 -3.06 -4.90 -10.92
CA LEU A 173 -2.28 -5.87 -11.67
C LEU A 173 -2.33 -7.24 -10.99
N MET A 174 -2.14 -7.30 -9.67
CA MET A 174 -2.20 -8.53 -8.90
C MET A 174 -3.57 -9.19 -8.95
N GLN A 175 -4.64 -8.44 -8.70
CA GLN A 175 -6.00 -8.99 -8.74
C GLN A 175 -6.39 -9.50 -10.13
N ARG A 176 -5.88 -8.87 -11.20
CA ARG A 176 -6.13 -9.33 -12.56
C ARG A 176 -5.35 -10.60 -12.90
N MET A 177 -4.07 -10.66 -12.52
CA MET A 177 -3.19 -11.79 -12.87
C MET A 177 -3.54 -13.05 -12.11
N THR A 178 -3.89 -12.91 -10.84
CA THR A 178 -4.28 -14.03 -9.98
C THR A 178 -5.74 -14.46 -10.18
N GLY A 179 -6.55 -13.63 -10.85
CA GLY A 179 -8.01 -13.81 -10.90
C GLY A 179 -8.68 -13.68 -9.53
N ASN A 180 -7.94 -13.31 -8.48
CA ASN A 180 -8.42 -13.23 -7.12
C ASN A 180 -8.56 -11.75 -6.72
N PRO A 181 -9.78 -11.26 -6.45
CA PRO A 181 -9.98 -9.88 -6.02
C PRO A 181 -9.37 -9.56 -4.66
N MET A 182 -8.94 -10.58 -3.89
CA MET A 182 -8.26 -10.43 -2.61
C MET A 182 -6.73 -10.54 -2.71
N ALA A 183 -6.16 -10.61 -3.92
CA ALA A 183 -4.72 -10.66 -4.08
C ALA A 183 -4.06 -9.31 -3.76
N ALA A 184 -3.03 -9.35 -2.91
CA ALA A 184 -2.21 -8.22 -2.52
C ALA A 184 -0.71 -8.60 -2.63
N PRO A 185 0.20 -7.63 -2.84
CA PRO A 185 1.62 -7.90 -2.98
C PRO A 185 2.28 -8.53 -1.75
N GLU A 186 1.74 -8.33 -0.53
CA GLU A 186 2.24 -9.03 0.67
C GLU A 186 2.23 -10.54 0.52
N VAL A 187 1.21 -11.05 -0.17
CA VAL A 187 0.98 -12.49 -0.26
C VAL A 187 2.02 -13.17 -1.15
N LEU A 188 2.85 -12.38 -1.85
CA LEU A 188 4.02 -12.86 -2.60
C LEU A 188 5.30 -12.88 -1.77
N GLY A 189 5.26 -12.51 -0.48
CA GLY A 189 6.46 -12.48 0.38
C GLY A 189 7.38 -11.27 0.16
N ILE A 190 7.05 -10.37 -0.79
CA ILE A 190 7.87 -9.21 -1.18
C ILE A 190 8.18 -8.31 0.03
N SER A 191 7.17 -8.02 0.85
CA SER A 191 7.34 -7.23 2.07
C SER A 191 8.23 -7.94 3.09
N GLY A 192 8.06 -9.26 3.28
CA GLY A 192 8.91 -10.05 4.16
C GLY A 192 10.37 -10.09 3.67
N GLY A 193 10.58 -10.21 2.35
CA GLY A 193 11.90 -10.11 1.73
C GLY A 193 12.56 -8.75 1.95
N ALA A 194 11.81 -7.66 1.78
CA ALA A 194 12.32 -6.30 2.04
C ALA A 194 12.74 -6.13 3.51
N SER A 195 11.89 -6.56 4.43
CA SER A 195 12.18 -6.53 5.86
C SER A 195 13.42 -7.34 6.21
N LEU A 196 13.56 -8.56 5.68
CA LEU A 196 14.76 -9.38 5.86
C LEU A 196 16.01 -8.72 5.31
N GLY A 197 15.95 -8.11 4.12
CA GLY A 197 17.08 -7.40 3.53
C GLY A 197 17.60 -6.29 4.44
N ILE A 198 16.68 -5.50 5.02
CA ILE A 198 17.04 -4.43 5.96
C ILE A 198 17.57 -5.01 7.26
N LEU A 199 16.93 -6.05 7.81
CA LEU A 199 17.43 -6.70 9.04
C LEU A 199 18.84 -7.25 8.87
N LEU A 200 19.15 -7.85 7.71
CA LEU A 200 20.49 -8.31 7.39
C LEU A 200 21.50 -7.17 7.27
N LEU A 201 21.09 -6.00 6.78
CA LEU A 201 21.93 -4.80 6.76
C LEU A 201 22.31 -4.37 8.19
N PHE A 202 21.36 -4.36 9.13
CA PHE A 202 21.63 -4.00 10.53
C PHE A 202 22.60 -4.97 11.23
N VAL A 203 22.61 -6.24 10.81
CA VAL A 203 23.58 -7.23 11.30
C VAL A 203 24.94 -7.05 10.63
N ALA A 204 24.98 -6.68 9.35
CA ALA A 204 26.20 -6.58 8.57
C ALA A 204 26.99 -5.29 8.83
N THR A 205 26.32 -4.17 9.13
CA THR A 205 26.98 -2.87 9.29
C THR A 205 26.48 -2.09 10.49
N SER A 206 27.39 -1.38 11.15
CA SER A 206 27.08 -0.48 12.26
C SER A 206 26.49 0.86 11.79
N ASP A 207 26.99 1.34 10.65
CA ASP A 207 26.52 2.55 9.97
C ASP A 207 25.38 2.19 9.02
N VAL A 208 24.15 2.46 9.45
CA VAL A 208 22.94 2.25 8.64
C VAL A 208 22.39 3.61 8.24
N ASN A 209 22.50 3.94 6.96
CA ASN A 209 21.93 5.16 6.39
C ASN A 209 20.67 4.86 5.57
N ARG A 210 19.81 5.88 5.40
CA ARG A 210 18.53 5.75 4.68
C ARG A 210 18.66 5.17 3.25
N PRO A 211 19.62 5.59 2.40
CA PRO A 211 19.75 4.99 1.07
C PRO A 211 20.19 3.52 1.10
N ALA A 212 21.04 3.11 2.06
CA ALA A 212 21.40 1.70 2.23
C ALA A 212 20.19 0.86 2.65
N MET A 213 19.32 1.38 3.52
CA MET A 213 18.06 0.70 3.88
C MET A 213 17.15 0.48 2.66
N ILE A 214 16.98 1.51 1.82
CA ILE A 214 16.18 1.41 0.58
C ILE A 214 16.78 0.36 -0.35
N ALA A 215 18.10 0.36 -0.55
CA ALA A 215 18.79 -0.60 -1.41
C ALA A 215 18.69 -2.03 -0.87
N ALA A 216 18.92 -2.22 0.44
CA ALA A 216 18.83 -3.52 1.09
C ALA A 216 17.40 -4.08 1.05
N GLY A 217 16.39 -3.23 1.30
CA GLY A 217 14.98 -3.60 1.16
C GLY A 217 14.60 -3.97 -0.27
N LEU A 218 15.10 -3.21 -1.27
CA LEU A 218 14.88 -3.53 -2.68
C LEU A 218 15.51 -4.87 -3.06
N VAL A 219 16.76 -5.12 -2.66
CA VAL A 219 17.46 -6.39 -2.92
C VAL A 219 16.72 -7.55 -2.25
N GLY A 220 16.36 -7.41 -0.98
CA GLY A 220 15.61 -8.44 -0.25
C GLY A 220 14.25 -8.77 -0.89
N ALA A 221 13.51 -7.75 -1.35
CA ALA A 221 12.27 -7.91 -2.10
C ALA A 221 12.47 -8.65 -3.43
N LEU A 222 13.52 -8.31 -4.18
CA LEU A 222 13.85 -8.97 -5.45
C LEU A 222 14.29 -10.43 -5.24
N VAL A 223 15.04 -10.72 -4.17
CA VAL A 223 15.44 -12.08 -3.81
C VAL A 223 14.20 -12.91 -3.43
N SER A 224 13.32 -12.38 -2.59
CA SER A 224 12.05 -13.04 -2.26
C SER A 224 11.22 -13.33 -3.51
N LEU A 225 11.14 -12.37 -4.44
CA LEU A 225 10.47 -12.59 -5.71
C LEU A 225 11.14 -13.71 -6.52
N ALA A 226 12.47 -13.73 -6.60
CA ALA A 226 13.19 -14.77 -7.35
C ALA A 226 12.96 -16.17 -6.75
N MET A 227 12.79 -16.27 -5.43
CA MET A 227 12.44 -17.53 -4.76
C MET A 227 11.01 -17.99 -5.08
N VAL A 228 10.08 -17.03 -5.23
CA VAL A 228 8.65 -17.28 -5.44
C VAL A 228 8.28 -17.43 -6.92
N SER A 229 9.03 -16.77 -7.81
CA SER A 229 8.87 -16.84 -9.26
C SER A 229 9.53 -18.12 -9.79
N PRO A 230 8.81 -19.02 -10.45
CA PRO A 230 9.43 -20.20 -11.02
C PRO A 230 10.27 -19.78 -12.22
N THR A 231 11.59 -19.77 -12.03
CA THR A 231 12.57 -19.64 -13.10
C THR A 231 12.34 -20.79 -14.10
N GLY A 232 11.71 -20.50 -15.23
CA GLY A 232 11.69 -21.39 -16.40
C GLY A 232 10.52 -22.39 -16.55
N ARG A 233 9.31 -22.18 -15.99
CA ARG A 233 8.18 -23.12 -16.22
C ARG A 233 7.12 -22.62 -17.20
N ARG A 234 6.83 -23.44 -18.22
CA ARG A 234 5.73 -23.29 -19.20
C ARG A 234 4.33 -23.59 -18.65
N GLN A 235 4.21 -23.87 -17.35
CA GLN A 235 2.94 -24.24 -16.71
C GLN A 235 2.37 -23.09 -15.88
N PRO A 236 1.04 -22.91 -15.85
CA PRO A 236 0.40 -21.92 -15.01
C PRO A 236 0.70 -22.22 -13.53
N ILE A 237 1.15 -21.19 -12.81
CA ILE A 237 1.48 -21.28 -11.38
C ILE A 237 0.18 -21.54 -10.61
N ALA A 238 0.13 -22.63 -9.86
CA ALA A 238 -0.96 -22.87 -8.93
C ALA A 238 -0.97 -21.75 -7.86
N PRO A 239 -2.05 -20.95 -7.74
CA PRO A 239 -2.12 -19.83 -6.81
C PRO A 239 -1.72 -20.24 -5.40
N ASP A 240 -2.18 -21.40 -4.92
CA ASP A 240 -1.93 -21.88 -3.56
C ASP A 240 -0.44 -22.03 -3.23
N ARG A 241 0.40 -22.46 -4.19
CA ARG A 241 1.85 -22.59 -4.00
C ARG A 241 2.54 -21.23 -3.88
N LEU A 242 2.04 -20.25 -4.61
CA LEU A 242 2.52 -18.87 -4.59
C LEU A 242 2.18 -18.19 -3.25
N LEU A 243 0.98 -18.45 -2.72
CA LEU A 243 0.57 -17.95 -1.41
C LEU A 243 1.39 -18.61 -0.29
N LEU A 244 1.60 -19.93 -0.33
CA LEU A 244 2.33 -20.66 0.70
C LEU A 244 3.81 -20.24 0.77
N SER A 245 4.45 -20.00 -0.37
CA SER A 245 5.84 -19.51 -0.41
C SER A 245 5.95 -18.07 0.11
N GLY A 246 5.00 -17.20 -0.22
CA GLY A 246 4.94 -15.85 0.32
C GLY A 246 4.76 -15.83 1.84
N VAL A 247 3.87 -16.66 2.38
CA VAL A 247 3.68 -16.84 3.83
C VAL A 247 4.97 -17.34 4.48
N ALA A 248 5.67 -18.30 3.88
CA ALA A 248 6.95 -18.81 4.42
C ALA A 248 8.03 -17.73 4.50
N VAL A 249 8.15 -16.85 3.50
CA VAL A 249 9.10 -15.72 3.56
C VAL A 249 8.68 -14.72 4.64
N ALA A 250 7.39 -14.41 4.75
CA ALA A 250 6.88 -13.47 5.75
C ALA A 250 7.06 -13.98 7.19
N THR A 251 6.86 -15.27 7.43
CA THR A 251 7.09 -15.88 8.76
C THR A 251 8.57 -15.89 9.10
N MET A 252 9.45 -16.19 8.13
CA MET A 252 10.90 -16.13 8.32
C MET A 252 11.35 -14.69 8.67
N ALA A 253 10.81 -13.69 7.97
CA ALA A 253 11.05 -12.29 8.29
C ALA A 253 10.59 -11.92 9.69
N SER A 254 9.39 -12.36 10.08
CA SER A 254 8.82 -12.07 11.39
C SER A 254 9.62 -12.72 12.52
N ALA A 255 10.06 -13.97 12.34
CA ALA A 255 10.91 -14.66 13.30
C ALA A 255 12.26 -13.96 13.48
N PHE A 256 12.88 -13.51 12.38
CA PHE A 256 14.15 -12.79 12.44
C PHE A 256 14.00 -11.42 13.13
N SER A 257 12.93 -10.67 12.82
CA SER A 257 12.58 -9.43 13.52
C SER A 257 12.43 -9.65 15.03
N ALA A 258 11.77 -10.74 15.45
CA ALA A 258 11.58 -11.06 16.86
C ALA A 258 12.90 -11.37 17.58
N VAL A 259 13.80 -12.12 16.95
CA VAL A 259 15.14 -12.41 17.49
C VAL A 259 15.96 -11.12 17.62
N MET A 260 15.90 -10.25 16.62
CA MET A 260 16.57 -8.95 16.68
C MET A 260 16.01 -8.10 17.82
N LEU A 261 14.68 -7.95 17.94
CA LEU A 261 14.07 -7.18 19.03
C LEU A 261 14.43 -7.71 20.42
N ALA A 262 14.60 -9.03 20.56
CA ALA A 262 15.06 -9.64 21.80
C ALA A 262 16.52 -9.31 22.16
N SER A 263 17.34 -8.85 21.21
CA SER A 263 18.73 -8.45 21.46
C SER A 263 18.85 -7.13 22.24
N GLY A 264 17.78 -6.32 22.30
CA GLY A 264 17.76 -5.03 22.99
C GLY A 264 18.53 -3.91 22.27
N ASP A 265 18.86 -4.07 20.98
CA ASP A 265 19.57 -3.05 20.21
C ASP A 265 18.68 -1.81 19.96
N PRO A 266 19.05 -0.62 20.47
CA PRO A 266 18.26 0.61 20.30
C PRO A 266 18.13 1.06 18.84
N ARG A 267 18.99 0.56 17.93
CA ARG A 267 18.87 0.81 16.49
C ARG A 267 17.57 0.22 15.92
N LEU A 268 16.99 -0.78 16.58
CA LEU A 268 15.76 -1.46 16.16
C LEU A 268 14.50 -0.60 16.34
N ASP A 269 14.52 0.46 17.13
CA ASP A 269 13.40 1.41 17.22
C ASP A 269 13.16 2.11 15.87
N THR A 270 14.25 2.43 15.16
CA THR A 270 14.22 2.95 13.79
C THR A 270 13.63 1.92 12.81
N LEU A 271 13.91 0.65 13.06
CA LEU A 271 13.45 -0.48 12.25
C LEU A 271 11.95 -0.74 12.49
N ILE A 272 11.46 -0.59 13.73
CA ILE A 272 10.03 -0.62 14.04
C ILE A 272 9.30 0.47 13.25
N GLY A 273 9.78 1.71 13.28
CA GLY A 273 9.18 2.83 12.52
C GLY A 273 9.17 2.63 11.01
N TRP A 274 10.13 1.88 10.46
CA TRP A 274 10.18 1.55 9.04
C TRP A 274 9.29 0.35 8.66
N LEU A 275 9.32 -0.73 9.44
CA LEU A 275 8.49 -1.94 9.22
C LEU A 275 7.00 -1.62 9.21
N SER A 276 6.64 -0.61 9.98
CA SER A 276 5.28 -0.14 10.17
C SER A 276 4.90 0.99 9.21
N GLY A 277 5.83 1.41 8.35
CA GLY A 277 5.66 2.35 7.24
C GLY A 277 5.51 3.81 7.65
N SER A 278 6.26 4.71 7.02
CA SER A 278 6.14 6.16 7.22
C SER A 278 6.25 6.90 5.88
N THR A 279 5.31 7.82 5.64
CA THR A 279 5.28 8.75 4.51
C THR A 279 5.95 10.07 4.86
#